data_AF-A0A8T6VSW3-F1
#
_entry.id   AF-A0A8T6VSW3-F1
#
_cell.length_a   1.000
_cell.length_b   1.000
_cell.length_c   1.000
_cell.angle_alpha   90.00
_cell.angle_beta   90.00
_cell.angle_gamma   90.00
#
_symmetry.space_group_name_H-M   'P 1'
#
loop_
_entity.id
_entity.type
_entity.pdbx_description
1 polymer ?
#
loop_
_entity_poly.entity_id
_entity_poly.type
_entity_poly.pdbx_seq_one_letter_code
_entity_poly.pdbx_strand_id
1 'polypeptide(L)'
;GLAVGVSFGLEDPLTGISVAVAIGLQNMPEGLAVAAPLVREGYPRGKAVLLALATGLVEPIGGILGVSIVTVAAFLLPYGLAFAAGAMIFVVGDEMIPESHSSGNARVATWGIMIGFVIMMTLDNIFHFLFGG
;
A
#
# COMPACT_ATOMS: atom_id res chain seq x y z
N GLY A 1 -0.72 2.71 -7.32
CA GLY A 1 -1.26 3.35 -8.54
C GLY A 1 -0.24 4.14 -9.37
N LEU A 2 0.00 5.43 -9.07
CA LEU A 2 0.80 6.33 -9.92
C LEU A 2 2.24 5.87 -10.16
N ALA A 3 2.92 5.38 -9.12
CA ALA A 3 4.25 4.83 -9.24
C ALA A 3 4.33 3.63 -10.20
N VAL A 4 3.31 2.75 -10.17
CA VAL A 4 3.18 1.63 -11.12
C VAL A 4 3.08 2.18 -12.55
N GLY A 5 2.18 3.15 -12.78
CA GLY A 5 2.00 3.79 -14.08
C GLY A 5 3.28 4.44 -14.63
N VAL A 6 3.98 5.21 -13.79
CA VAL A 6 5.24 5.84 -14.18
C VAL A 6 6.30 4.80 -14.50
N SER A 7 6.44 3.76 -13.68
CA SER A 7 7.44 2.70 -13.89
C SER A 7 7.23 1.92 -15.19
N PHE A 8 5.98 1.68 -15.62
CA PHE A 8 5.69 1.05 -16.91
C PHE A 8 5.91 1.96 -18.12
N GLY A 9 5.88 3.27 -17.94
CA GLY A 9 6.20 4.22 -19.01
C GLY A 9 7.69 4.52 -19.13
N LEU A 10 8.54 3.97 -18.25
CA LEU A 10 9.99 3.90 -18.45
C LEU A 10 10.30 2.73 -19.41
N GLU A 11 11.35 2.82 -20.22
CA GLU A 11 11.70 1.82 -21.26
C GLU A 11 12.16 0.45 -20.71
N ASP A 12 11.84 0.13 -19.44
CA ASP A 12 12.10 -1.15 -18.81
C ASP A 12 10.81 -1.78 -18.23
N PRO A 13 10.19 -2.74 -18.97
CA PRO A 13 9.02 -3.46 -18.51
C PRO A 13 9.23 -4.26 -17.21
N LEU A 14 10.46 -4.71 -16.92
CA LEU A 14 10.75 -5.50 -15.71
C LEU A 14 10.64 -4.64 -14.45
N THR A 15 11.13 -3.40 -14.52
CA THR A 15 10.92 -2.41 -13.45
C THR A 15 9.43 -2.16 -13.20
N GLY A 16 8.63 -2.00 -14.27
CA GLY A 16 7.18 -1.81 -14.16
C GLY A 16 6.47 -2.97 -13.45
N ILE A 17 6.79 -4.21 -13.84
CA ILE A 17 6.24 -5.42 -13.22
C ILE A 17 6.67 -5.52 -11.74
N SER A 18 7.93 -5.26 -11.45
CA SER A 18 8.46 -5.31 -10.07
C SER A 18 7.71 -4.36 -9.15
N VAL A 19 7.54 -3.10 -9.57
CA VAL A 19 6.82 -2.07 -8.80
C VAL A 19 5.33 -2.42 -8.66
N ALA A 20 4.70 -2.94 -9.72
CA ALA A 20 3.31 -3.38 -9.68
C ALA A 20 3.07 -4.50 -8.66
N VAL A 21 3.94 -5.50 -8.64
CA VAL A 21 3.85 -6.63 -7.72
C VAL A 21 4.11 -6.18 -6.29
N ALA A 22 5.13 -5.36 -6.04
CA ALA A 22 5.43 -4.81 -4.72
C ALA A 22 4.23 -4.03 -4.15
N ILE A 23 3.65 -3.12 -4.94
CA ILE A 23 2.47 -2.34 -4.54
C ILE A 23 1.24 -3.26 -4.36
N GLY A 24 1.02 -4.23 -5.25
CA GLY A 24 -0.09 -5.18 -5.12
C GLY A 24 -0.02 -6.01 -3.84
N LEU A 25 1.18 -6.41 -3.41
CA LEU A 25 1.39 -7.21 -2.20
C LEU A 25 1.05 -6.45 -0.93
N GLN A 26 1.44 -5.18 -0.80
CA GLN A 26 1.10 -4.36 0.37
C GLN A 26 -0.40 -4.00 0.43
N ASN A 27 -1.06 -3.91 -0.74
CA ASN A 27 -2.46 -3.51 -0.81
C ASN A 27 -3.41 -4.62 -0.33
N MET A 28 -2.97 -5.88 -0.34
CA MET A 28 -3.75 -6.98 0.26
C MET A 28 -3.92 -6.80 1.78
N PRO A 29 -2.84 -6.64 2.59
CA PRO A 29 -2.95 -6.23 3.99
C PRO A 29 -3.73 -4.93 4.21
N GLU A 30 -3.51 -3.91 3.37
CA GLU A 30 -4.21 -2.62 3.51
C GLU A 30 -5.72 -2.75 3.28
N GLY A 31 -6.13 -3.47 2.24
CA GLY A 31 -7.53 -3.76 1.95
C GLY A 31 -8.21 -4.52 3.09
N LEU A 32 -7.49 -5.45 3.74
CA LEU A 32 -7.98 -6.12 4.94
C LEU A 32 -8.11 -5.14 6.12
N ALA A 33 -7.16 -4.23 6.30
CA ALA A 33 -7.20 -3.18 7.33
C ALA A 33 -8.38 -2.21 7.14
N VAL A 34 -8.78 -1.93 5.89
CA VAL A 34 -9.98 -1.15 5.56
C VAL A 34 -11.27 -1.95 5.78
N ALA A 35 -11.29 -3.24 5.43
CA ALA A 35 -12.48 -4.08 5.56
C ALA A 35 -12.79 -4.49 7.01
N ALA A 36 -11.77 -4.70 7.84
CA ALA A 36 -11.94 -5.24 9.20
C ALA A 36 -12.79 -4.34 10.13
N PRO A 37 -12.61 -3.01 10.16
CA PRO A 37 -13.47 -2.10 10.95
C PRO A 37 -14.94 -2.17 10.50
N LEU A 38 -15.21 -2.18 9.19
CA LEU A 38 -16.57 -2.28 8.66
C LEU A 38 -17.29 -3.55 9.15
N VAL A 39 -16.57 -4.68 9.16
CA VAL A 39 -17.12 -5.93 9.71
C VAL A 39 -17.38 -5.82 11.22
N ARG A 40 -16.50 -5.15 11.97
CA ARG A 40 -16.70 -4.90 13.42
C ARG A 40 -17.89 -3.99 13.70
N GLU A 41 -18.19 -3.06 12.81
CA GLU A 41 -19.36 -2.17 12.87
C GLU A 41 -20.67 -2.86 12.43
N GLY A 42 -20.62 -4.15 12.06
CA GLY A 42 -21.81 -4.94 11.72
C GLY A 42 -22.16 -4.97 10.23
N TYR A 43 -21.30 -4.47 9.35
CA TYR A 43 -21.51 -4.61 7.91
C TYR A 43 -21.38 -6.08 7.49
N PRO A 44 -22.21 -6.56 6.53
CA PRO A 44 -22.02 -7.88 5.93
C PRO A 44 -20.63 -8.00 5.31
N ARG A 45 -19.96 -9.14 5.51
CA ARG A 45 -18.58 -9.37 5.01
C ARG A 45 -18.40 -9.04 3.53
N GLY A 46 -19.35 -9.44 2.68
CA GLY A 46 -19.31 -9.13 1.25
C GLY A 46 -19.38 -7.64 0.94
N LYS A 47 -20.15 -6.87 1.72
CA LYS A 47 -20.23 -5.41 1.58
C LYS A 47 -18.95 -4.72 2.06
N ALA A 48 -18.36 -5.19 3.16
CA ALA A 48 -17.08 -4.69 3.65
C ALA A 48 -15.95 -4.92 2.62
N VAL A 49 -15.88 -6.12 2.03
CA VAL A 49 -14.93 -6.45 0.96
C VAL A 49 -15.17 -5.57 -0.28
N LEU A 50 -16.43 -5.41 -0.70
CA LEU A 50 -16.75 -4.56 -1.85
C LEU A 50 -16.32 -3.10 -1.64
N LEU A 51 -16.54 -2.56 -0.44
CA LEU A 51 -16.11 -1.20 -0.10
C LEU A 51 -14.59 -1.07 -0.09
N ALA A 52 -13.87 -2.05 0.46
CA ALA A 52 -12.40 -2.07 0.43
C ALA A 52 -11.85 -2.24 -1.00
N LEU A 53 -12.51 -2.99 -1.87
CA LEU A 53 -12.15 -3.06 -3.29
C LEU A 53 -12.43 -1.74 -4.01
N ALA A 54 -13.53 -1.06 -3.66
CA ALA A 54 -13.87 0.23 -4.24
C ALA A 54 -12.83 1.32 -3.93
N THR A 55 -12.24 1.33 -2.72
CA THR A 55 -11.12 2.24 -2.41
C THR A 55 -9.87 1.91 -3.23
N GLY A 56 -9.62 0.62 -3.49
CA GLY A 56 -8.53 0.16 -4.37
C GLY A 56 -8.64 0.61 -5.83
N LEU A 57 -9.83 1.00 -6.32
CA LEU A 57 -10.01 1.51 -7.69
C LEU A 57 -9.29 2.84 -7.95
N VAL A 58 -8.86 3.54 -6.91
CA VAL A 58 -7.98 4.72 -7.04
C VAL A 58 -6.65 4.33 -7.70
N GLU A 59 -6.20 3.08 -7.55
CA GLU A 59 -4.90 2.67 -8.07
C GLU A 59 -4.82 2.50 -9.58
N PRO A 60 -5.75 1.80 -10.26
CA PRO A 60 -5.79 1.79 -11.73
C PRO A 60 -5.88 3.19 -12.33
N ILE A 61 -6.70 4.06 -11.72
CA ILE A 61 -6.82 5.46 -12.14
C ILE A 61 -5.47 6.16 -12.03
N GLY A 62 -4.81 6.03 -10.88
CA GLY A 62 -3.46 6.56 -10.66
C GLY A 62 -2.44 5.98 -11.64
N GLY A 63 -2.52 4.69 -11.98
CA GLY A 63 -1.63 4.03 -12.93
C GLY A 63 -1.79 4.55 -14.36
N ILE A 64 -3.03 4.72 -14.84
CA ILE A 64 -3.31 5.33 -16.14
C ILE A 64 -2.77 6.76 -16.19
N LEU A 65 -3.03 7.55 -15.14
CA LEU A 65 -2.47 8.89 -15.04
C LEU A 65 -0.93 8.83 -15.08
N GLY A 66 -0.31 7.99 -14.26
CA GLY A 66 1.15 7.83 -14.17
C GLY A 66 1.82 7.56 -15.51
N VAL A 67 1.26 6.67 -16.34
CA VAL A 67 1.84 6.38 -17.67
C VAL A 67 1.74 7.59 -18.61
N SER A 68 0.66 8.37 -18.52
CA SER A 68 0.42 9.52 -19.41
C SER A 68 1.27 10.75 -19.11
N ILE A 69 1.77 10.88 -17.88
CA ILE A 69 2.57 12.05 -17.44
C ILE A 69 4.03 11.73 -17.14
N VAL A 70 4.53 10.58 -17.61
CA VAL A 70 5.88 10.06 -17.30
C VAL A 70 6.99 11.11 -17.41
N THR A 71 6.96 11.94 -18.46
CA THR A 71 8.01 12.91 -18.78
C THR A 71 8.15 14.02 -17.72
N VAL A 72 7.06 14.37 -17.05
CA VAL A 72 7.03 15.37 -15.97
C VAL A 72 7.06 14.69 -14.59
N ALA A 73 6.34 13.56 -14.47
CA ALA A 73 6.18 12.86 -13.21
C ALA A 73 7.43 12.11 -12.77
N ALA A 74 8.31 11.65 -13.67
CA ALA A 74 9.52 10.93 -13.27
C ALA A 74 10.42 11.76 -12.34
N PHE A 75 10.58 13.06 -12.62
CA PHE A 75 11.35 13.97 -11.75
C PHE A 75 10.64 14.29 -10.44
N LEU A 76 9.30 14.35 -10.44
CA LEU A 76 8.49 14.62 -9.26
C LEU A 76 8.22 13.38 -8.40
N LEU A 77 8.42 12.18 -8.96
CA LEU A 77 8.09 10.90 -8.34
C LEU A 77 8.74 10.74 -6.95
N PRO A 78 10.04 11.04 -6.76
CA PRO A 78 10.67 10.87 -5.44
C PRO A 78 10.03 11.76 -4.38
N TYR A 79 9.66 12.98 -4.74
CA TYR A 79 8.98 13.92 -3.83
C TYR A 79 7.56 13.45 -3.51
N GLY A 80 6.82 12.97 -4.51
CA GLY A 80 5.49 12.41 -4.32
C GLY A 80 5.48 11.16 -3.45
N LEU A 81 6.44 10.24 -3.67
CA LEU A 81 6.63 9.04 -2.84
C LEU A 81 7.04 9.39 -1.41
N ALA A 82 7.95 10.35 -1.23
CA ALA A 82 8.33 10.82 0.10
C ALA A 82 7.16 11.45 0.86
N PHE A 83 6.34 12.26 0.17
CA PHE A 83 5.13 12.84 0.75
C PHE A 83 4.11 11.75 1.13
N ALA A 84 3.85 10.78 0.25
CA ALA A 84 2.95 9.67 0.52
C ALA A 84 3.44 8.81 1.70
N ALA A 85 4.75 8.51 1.76
CA ALA A 85 5.35 7.79 2.87
C ALA A 85 5.18 8.54 4.19
N GLY A 86 5.41 9.86 4.21
CA GLY A 86 5.18 10.70 5.38
C GLY A 86 3.72 10.71 5.83
N ALA A 87 2.77 10.83 4.89
CA ALA A 87 1.35 10.76 5.19
C ALA A 87 0.96 9.41 5.81
N MET A 88 1.48 8.29 5.28
CA MET A 88 1.23 6.96 5.84
C MET A 88 1.84 6.78 7.23
N ILE A 89 3.04 7.31 7.49
CA ILE A 89 3.62 7.31 8.84
C ILE A 89 2.74 8.10 9.81
N PHE A 90 2.20 9.26 9.39
CA PHE A 90 1.29 10.05 10.21
C PHE A 90 0.00 9.28 10.52
N VAL A 91 -0.68 8.71 9.51
CA VAL A 91 -1.91 7.92 9.72
C VAL A 91 -1.66 6.72 10.65
N VAL A 92 -0.56 5.99 10.46
CA VAL A 92 -0.21 4.86 11.33
C VAL A 92 0.03 5.33 12.76
N GLY A 93 0.78 6.42 12.94
CA GLY A 93 1.18 6.94 14.25
C GLY A 93 0.05 7.62 15.03
N ASP A 94 -0.81 8.38 14.35
CA ASP A 94 -1.85 9.21 14.97
C ASP A 94 -3.19 8.48 15.08
N GLU A 95 -3.49 7.55 14.17
CA GLU A 95 -4.77 6.85 14.14
C GLU A 95 -4.62 5.36 14.50
N MET A 96 -3.85 4.58 13.72
CA MET A 96 -3.83 3.12 13.86
C MET A 96 -3.22 2.63 15.18
N ILE A 97 -2.07 3.18 15.59
CA ILE A 97 -1.41 2.79 16.84
C ILE A 97 -2.28 3.17 18.05
N PRO A 98 -2.76 4.42 18.21
CA PRO A 98 -3.61 4.80 19.32
C PRO A 98 -4.90 3.98 19.41
N GLU A 99 -5.58 3.72 18.29
CA GLU A 99 -6.81 2.92 18.25
C GLU A 99 -6.59 1.47 18.71
N SER A 100 -5.47 0.87 18.29
CA SER A 100 -5.12 -0.49 18.75
C SER A 100 -4.80 -0.57 20.25
N HIS A 101 -4.25 0.52 20.81
CA HIS A 101 -3.90 0.62 22.23
C HIS A 101 -5.10 0.96 23.10
N SER A 102 -6.02 1.82 22.61
CA SER A 102 -7.27 2.19 23.29
C SER A 102 -8.20 0.98 23.47
N SER A 103 -8.16 0.04 22.52
CA SER A 103 -8.89 -1.24 22.57
C SER A 103 -8.32 -2.27 23.59
N GLY A 104 -7.34 -1.90 24.44
CA GLY A 104 -6.75 -2.77 25.46
C GLY A 104 -5.74 -3.80 24.92
N ASN A 105 -5.45 -3.77 23.62
CA ASN A 105 -4.62 -4.76 22.92
C ASN A 105 -3.18 -4.28 22.67
N ALA A 106 -2.71 -3.26 23.39
CA ALA A 106 -1.42 -2.60 23.17
C ALA A 106 -0.26 -3.57 22.87
N ARG A 107 -0.04 -4.56 23.74
CA ARG A 107 1.07 -5.53 23.58
C ARG A 107 0.91 -6.41 22.34
N VAL A 108 -0.30 -6.86 22.04
CA VAL A 108 -0.58 -7.68 20.85
C VAL A 108 -0.43 -6.84 19.58
N ALA A 109 -0.88 -5.58 19.61
CA ALA A 109 -0.73 -4.64 18.51
C ALA A 109 0.75 -4.35 18.21
N THR A 110 1.59 -4.11 19.23
CA THR A 110 3.04 -3.91 19.04
C THR A 110 3.70 -5.14 18.39
N TRP A 111 3.38 -6.36 18.85
CA TRP A 111 3.89 -7.59 18.22
C TRP A 111 3.38 -7.74 16.78
N GLY A 112 2.11 -7.41 16.52
CA GLY A 112 1.54 -7.41 15.18
C GLY A 112 2.27 -6.46 14.23
N ILE A 113 2.59 -5.24 14.68
CA ILE A 113 3.36 -4.26 13.89
C ILE A 113 4.76 -4.79 13.59
N MET A 114 5.47 -5.32 14.60
CA MET A 114 6.83 -5.87 14.40
C MET A 114 6.84 -7.05 13.43
N ILE A 115 5.91 -7.99 13.58
CA ILE A 115 5.80 -9.16 12.70
C ILE A 115 5.42 -8.71 11.28
N GLY A 116 4.43 -7.81 11.15
CA GLY A 116 4.01 -7.26 9.87
C GLY A 116 5.15 -6.54 9.14
N PHE A 117 5.95 -5.74 9.87
CA PHE A 117 7.13 -5.08 9.34
C PHE A 117 8.17 -6.08 8.82
N VAL A 118 8.49 -7.11 9.60
CA VAL A 118 9.44 -8.17 9.20
C VAL A 118 8.93 -8.93 7.96
N ILE A 119 7.64 -9.27 7.92
CA ILE A 119 7.03 -9.93 6.75
C ILE A 119 7.16 -9.03 5.52
N MET A 120 6.77 -7.76 5.63
CA MET A 120 6.85 -6.83 4.50
C MET A 120 8.29 -6.63 4.01
N MET A 121 9.25 -6.43 4.92
CA MET A 121 10.67 -6.33 4.57
C MET A 121 11.22 -7.60 3.92
N THR A 122 10.78 -8.77 4.38
CA THR A 122 11.21 -10.05 3.79
C THR A 122 10.63 -10.21 2.39
N LEU A 123 9.34 -9.88 2.21
CA LEU A 123 8.70 -9.89 0.90
C LEU A 123 9.42 -8.94 -0.05
N ASP A 124 9.62 -7.67 0.34
CA ASP A 124 10.32 -6.68 -0.48
C ASP A 124 11.71 -7.16 -0.94
N ASN A 125 12.54 -7.68 -0.02
CA ASN A 125 13.86 -8.22 -0.37
C ASN A 125 13.80 -9.44 -1.30
N ILE A 126 12.85 -10.36 -1.10
CA ILE A 126 12.67 -11.52 -1.98
C ILE A 126 12.24 -11.06 -3.38
N PHE A 127 11.30 -10.13 -3.47
CA PHE A 127 10.82 -9.62 -4.76
C PHE A 127 11.90 -8.82 -5.49
N HIS A 128 12.65 -7.98 -4.78
CA HIS A 128 13.81 -7.30 -5.36
C HIS A 128 14.85 -8.31 -5.88
N PHE A 129 15.14 -9.38 -5.14
CA PHE A 129 16.05 -10.43 -5.59
C PHE A 129 15.54 -11.20 -6.83
N LEU A 130 14.22 -11.42 -6.92
CA LEU A 130 13.61 -12.18 -8.02
C LEU A 130 13.41 -11.37 -9.31
N PHE A 131 13.17 -10.06 -9.20
CA PHE A 131 12.74 -9.23 -10.33
C PHE A 131 13.62 -7.99 -10.59
N GLY A 132 14.46 -7.59 -9.63
CA GLY A 132 15.32 -6.40 -9.71
C GLY A 132 16.77 -6.68 -10.09
N GLY A 133 17.03 -7.78 -10.80
CA GLY A 133 18.36 -8.18 -11.31
C GLY A 133 18.75 -7.49 -12.60
#